data_AF-A0A2N1PPD6-F1
#
_entry.id   AF-A0A2N1PPD6-F1
#
_cell.length_a   1.000
_cell.length_b   1.000
_cell.length_c   1.000
_cell.angle_alpha   90.00
_cell.angle_beta   90.00
_cell.angle_gamma   90.00
#
_symmetry.space_group_name_H-M   'P 1'
#
loop_
_entity.id
_entity.type
_entity.pdbx_description
1 polymer ?
#
loop_
_entity_poly.entity_id
_entity_poly.type
_entity_poly.pdbx_seq_one_letter_code
_entity_poly.pdbx_strand_id
1 'polypeptide(L)'
;MDFFIAIILIVFFAVLAVFSHFRFVKLRHEVADFMELPPVELKKGEVGRVGEEFSRIIETDMASREAELVAGVREKLASITALFIRLRDLAGCLDKNEIFRSIISMVKSAVPVKDVHLFLGMPNGKELFLAHTTARDGVPSAIPLDQESLAAFCFSNSQLITRETAEAEPSLKGLIGRSSLKADLFLPMNTGEISLGIVAVDTGGQKLSREESAFSAALGSVAGLVVKNADLFALTRDELASEKRVSADEMEKRRELKNLFQRFTTPAVVDEILRNPEKVCLGGEKRTMTVLFSDLRGFTTYSEKYDPEQVVAVLNEYLTAMTEIVFRFGGTLDKFVGDEIMALWGAPVEDEAHAENAVRAAVAMVFRLLELQTDWRRRGIEILDMGVGINSGEMLAGNIGSDIRMDYTVIGDAVNLGARLEALTREHSCYLIISEHTYKMVENLVDVKDLGELTVKGKKSATRAYSVLRLKGGELLGQPTG
;
A
#
# COMPACT_ATOMS: atom_id res chain seq x y z
N MET A 1 20.48 -18.08 -5.90
CA MET A 1 19.15 -17.85 -5.29
C MET A 1 19.31 -17.53 -3.80
N ASP A 2 20.42 -16.89 -3.40
CA ASP A 2 20.92 -17.04 -2.01
C ASP A 2 21.06 -15.73 -1.24
N PHE A 3 20.77 -14.58 -1.87
CA PHE A 3 20.85 -13.27 -1.19
C PHE A 3 19.52 -12.88 -0.53
N PHE A 4 18.39 -13.21 -1.17
CA PHE A 4 17.05 -12.89 -0.66
C PHE A 4 16.68 -13.78 0.54
N ILE A 5 17.08 -15.07 0.50
CA ILE A 5 16.92 -16.02 1.61
C ILE A 5 17.84 -15.63 2.78
N ALA A 6 19.06 -15.15 2.51
CA ALA A 6 19.97 -14.66 3.56
C ALA A 6 19.40 -13.42 4.28
N ILE A 7 18.78 -12.48 3.56
CA ILE A 7 18.14 -11.30 4.16
C ILE A 7 16.91 -11.70 5.00
N ILE A 8 16.07 -12.61 4.51
CA ILE A 8 14.92 -13.11 5.27
C ILE A 8 15.37 -13.85 6.53
N LEU A 9 16.44 -14.66 6.45
CA LEU A 9 17.02 -15.34 7.61
C LEU A 9 17.63 -14.35 8.60
N ILE A 10 18.34 -13.32 8.16
CA ILE A 10 18.90 -12.28 9.05
C ILE A 10 17.78 -11.51 9.77
N VAL A 11 16.70 -11.17 9.07
CA VAL A 11 15.52 -10.52 9.67
C VAL A 11 14.79 -11.49 10.63
N PHE A 12 14.65 -12.76 10.26
CA PHE A 12 14.04 -13.79 11.10
C PHE A 12 14.86 -14.07 12.38
N PHE A 13 16.19 -14.14 12.28
CA PHE A 13 17.09 -14.31 13.42
C PHE A 13 17.19 -13.06 14.30
N ALA A 14 17.11 -11.86 13.71
CA ALA A 14 17.05 -10.61 14.47
C ALA A 14 15.72 -10.49 15.25
N VAL A 15 14.59 -10.91 14.65
CA VAL A 15 13.29 -10.99 15.33
C VAL A 15 13.29 -12.06 16.41
N LEU A 16 13.87 -13.24 16.16
CA LEU A 16 14.02 -14.29 17.17
C LEU A 16 14.92 -13.86 18.34
N ALA A 17 16.03 -13.15 18.07
CA ALA A 17 16.93 -12.65 19.11
C ALA A 17 16.26 -11.63 20.04
N VAL A 18 15.36 -10.80 19.51
CA VAL A 18 14.53 -9.86 20.28
C VAL A 18 13.46 -10.57 21.11
N PHE A 19 12.93 -11.71 20.63
CA PHE A 19 11.93 -12.50 21.37
C PHE A 19 12.52 -13.56 22.31
N SER A 20 13.80 -13.95 22.15
CA SER A 20 14.43 -15.03 22.91
C SER A 20 15.39 -14.53 24.00
N HIS A 21 14.89 -13.76 24.97
CA HIS A 21 15.59 -13.54 26.23
C HIS A 21 15.51 -14.76 27.19
N PHE A 22 15.39 -15.98 26.65
CA PHE A 22 15.14 -17.21 27.43
C PHE A 22 15.93 -18.40 26.88
N ARG A 23 17.28 -18.34 26.90
CA ARG A 23 18.24 -19.48 27.04
C ARG A 23 19.68 -19.07 26.63
N PHE A 24 20.37 -18.29 27.46
CA PHE A 24 21.79 -17.94 27.22
C PHE A 24 22.82 -18.77 28.01
N VAL A 25 22.39 -19.71 28.87
CA VAL A 25 23.31 -20.51 29.70
C VAL A 25 23.99 -21.64 28.91
N LYS A 26 23.36 -22.15 27.84
CA LYS A 26 23.85 -23.33 27.10
C LYS A 26 24.94 -22.99 26.07
N LEU A 27 24.92 -21.77 25.52
CA LEU A 27 25.85 -21.32 24.47
C LEU A 27 27.26 -21.04 25.00
N ARG A 28 27.42 -20.83 26.32
CA ARG A 28 28.71 -20.46 26.93
C ARG A 28 29.72 -21.61 26.99
N HIS A 29 29.25 -22.87 27.03
CA HIS A 29 30.14 -24.03 26.99
C HIS A 29 30.56 -24.38 25.56
N GLU A 30 29.64 -24.29 24.59
CA GLU A 30 29.93 -24.63 23.19
C GLU A 30 30.94 -23.68 22.53
N VAL A 31 30.97 -22.40 22.95
CA VAL A 31 31.92 -21.40 22.43
C VAL A 31 33.33 -21.54 23.06
N ALA A 32 33.44 -22.06 24.28
CA ALA A 32 34.72 -22.27 24.94
C ALA A 32 35.49 -23.46 24.33
N ASP A 33 34.77 -24.52 23.97
CA ASP A 33 35.35 -25.71 23.29
C ASP A 33 35.76 -25.41 21.84
N PHE A 34 35.17 -24.40 21.20
CA PHE A 34 35.48 -24.00 19.82
C PHE A 34 36.77 -23.17 19.68
N MET A 35 37.30 -22.57 20.75
CA MET A 35 38.37 -21.57 20.68
C MET A 35 39.76 -22.00 21.19
N GLU A 36 39.94 -23.25 21.66
CA GLU A 36 41.23 -23.82 22.12
C GLU A 36 42.14 -22.85 22.92
N LEU A 37 41.56 -22.00 23.79
CA LEU A 37 42.35 -21.04 24.57
C LEU A 37 43.06 -21.74 25.74
N PRO A 38 44.35 -21.44 26.01
CA PRO A 38 45.07 -22.04 27.12
C PRO A 38 44.47 -21.59 28.47
N PRO A 39 44.43 -22.47 29.49
CA PRO A 39 43.88 -22.12 30.79
C PRO A 39 44.77 -21.08 31.48
N VAL A 40 44.22 -19.90 31.77
CA VAL A 40 44.86 -18.87 32.59
C VAL A 40 44.53 -19.14 34.05
N GLU A 41 45.51 -19.53 34.86
CA GLU A 41 45.38 -19.60 36.33
C GLU A 41 45.50 -18.20 36.93
N LEU A 42 44.39 -17.63 37.41
CA LEU A 42 44.38 -16.41 38.21
C LEU A 42 44.12 -16.73 39.69
N LYS A 43 44.96 -16.18 40.58
CA LYS A 43 44.89 -16.38 42.04
C LYS A 43 43.56 -15.82 42.61
N LYS A 44 42.91 -16.60 43.47
CA LYS A 44 41.66 -16.24 44.18
C LYS A 44 41.87 -14.99 45.05
N GLY A 45 41.31 -13.86 44.62
CA GLY A 45 41.25 -12.62 45.39
C GLY A 45 41.12 -11.37 44.52
N GLU A 46 41.76 -11.35 43.35
CA GLU A 46 41.77 -10.20 42.44
C GLU A 46 40.76 -10.34 41.27
N VAL A 47 40.23 -11.55 41.06
CA VAL A 47 39.30 -11.89 39.96
C VAL A 47 37.91 -11.28 40.15
N GLY A 48 37.44 -11.08 41.39
CA GLY A 48 36.09 -10.56 41.65
C GLY A 48 35.94 -9.08 41.29
N ARG A 49 36.93 -8.27 41.69
CA ARG A 49 36.85 -6.80 41.53
C ARG A 49 37.17 -6.36 40.11
N VAL A 50 38.20 -6.94 39.50
CA VAL A 50 38.53 -6.71 38.09
C VAL A 50 37.47 -7.31 37.18
N GLY A 51 36.92 -8.48 37.52
CA GLY A 51 35.85 -9.13 36.76
C GLY A 51 34.53 -8.35 36.77
N GLU A 52 34.10 -7.81 37.92
CA GLU A 52 32.90 -6.97 38.00
C GLU A 52 33.08 -5.63 37.27
N GLU A 53 34.26 -5.01 37.37
CA GLU A 53 34.57 -3.75 36.69
C GLU A 53 34.68 -3.93 35.17
N PHE A 54 35.31 -5.03 34.71
CA PHE A 54 35.32 -5.42 33.29
C PHE A 54 33.92 -5.79 32.78
N SER A 55 33.13 -6.55 33.54
CA SER A 55 31.75 -6.89 33.15
C SER A 55 30.90 -5.64 33.01
N ARG A 56 31.03 -4.68 33.93
CA ARG A 56 30.27 -3.43 33.89
C ARG A 56 30.68 -2.55 32.70
N ILE A 57 31.98 -2.48 32.39
CA ILE A 57 32.49 -1.75 31.21
C ILE A 57 32.03 -2.42 29.91
N ILE A 58 32.11 -3.75 29.82
CA ILE A 58 31.65 -4.50 28.64
C ILE A 58 30.13 -4.38 28.49
N GLU A 59 29.35 -4.51 29.57
CA GLU A 59 27.89 -4.34 29.52
C GLU A 59 27.50 -2.92 29.10
N THR A 60 28.22 -1.90 29.56
CA THR A 60 27.93 -0.50 29.20
C THR A 60 28.36 -0.19 27.76
N ASP A 61 29.53 -0.65 27.34
CA ASP A 61 30.03 -0.47 25.96
C ASP A 61 29.22 -1.29 24.96
N MET A 62 28.82 -2.52 25.31
CA MET A 62 27.92 -3.32 24.49
C MET A 62 26.52 -2.73 24.45
N ALA A 63 25.96 -2.26 25.57
CA ALA A 63 24.65 -1.60 25.57
C ALA A 63 24.66 -0.29 24.76
N SER A 64 25.77 0.46 24.81
CA SER A 64 25.94 1.67 24.00
C SER A 64 26.05 1.34 22.51
N ARG A 65 26.88 0.34 22.16
CA ARG A 65 27.01 -0.12 20.76
C ARG A 65 25.73 -0.77 20.24
N GLU A 66 25.01 -1.49 21.08
CA GLU A 66 23.71 -2.07 20.76
C GLU A 66 22.67 -0.96 20.57
N ALA A 67 22.65 0.06 21.42
CA ALA A 67 21.78 1.22 21.25
C ALA A 67 22.10 2.02 19.97
N GLU A 68 23.38 2.23 19.65
CA GLU A 68 23.81 2.87 18.40
C GLU A 68 23.46 2.03 17.17
N LEU A 69 23.68 0.71 17.23
CA LEU A 69 23.35 -0.20 16.14
C LEU A 69 21.83 -0.30 15.94
N VAL A 70 21.05 -0.38 17.02
CA VAL A 70 19.58 -0.39 16.99
C VAL A 70 19.05 0.95 16.49
N ALA A 71 19.64 2.07 16.89
CA ALA A 71 19.27 3.39 16.38
C ALA A 71 19.57 3.50 14.87
N GLY A 72 20.75 3.10 14.42
CA GLY A 72 21.12 3.11 13.01
C GLY A 72 20.27 2.15 12.16
N VAL A 73 19.94 0.96 12.68
CA VAL A 73 19.02 0.01 12.02
C VAL A 73 17.60 0.56 11.99
N ARG A 74 17.13 1.21 13.06
CA ARG A 74 15.79 1.82 13.13
C ARG A 74 15.65 3.02 12.20
N GLU A 75 16.69 3.85 12.08
CA GLU A 75 16.76 4.95 11.12
C GLU A 75 16.76 4.42 9.69
N LYS A 76 17.55 3.38 9.38
CA LYS A 76 17.53 2.71 8.07
C LYS A 76 16.18 2.05 7.75
N LEU A 77 15.56 1.38 8.72
CA LEU A 77 14.22 0.81 8.57
C LEU A 77 13.17 1.90 8.37
N ALA A 78 13.28 3.04 9.03
CA ALA A 78 12.37 4.17 8.82
C ALA A 78 12.52 4.76 7.40
N SER A 79 13.75 4.93 6.91
CA SER A 79 14.02 5.41 5.54
C SER A 79 13.54 4.42 4.47
N ILE A 80 13.74 3.11 4.68
CA ILE A 80 13.22 2.05 3.79
C ILE A 80 11.69 2.00 3.84
N THR A 81 11.08 2.10 5.03
CA THR A 81 9.63 2.13 5.20
C THR A 81 9.01 3.36 4.52
N ALA A 82 9.65 4.53 4.64
CA ALA A 82 9.23 5.75 3.95
C ALA A 82 9.42 5.67 2.43
N LEU A 83 10.38 4.87 1.94
CA LEU A 83 10.55 4.55 0.53
C LEU A 83 9.39 3.67 0.02
N PHE A 84 9.06 2.61 0.76
CA PHE A 84 7.98 1.68 0.42
C PHE A 84 6.59 2.31 0.49
N ILE A 85 6.35 3.21 1.45
CA ILE A 85 5.12 4.02 1.54
C ILE A 85 4.97 4.88 0.27
N ARG A 86 6.01 5.60 -0.14
CA ARG A 86 5.97 6.45 -1.34
C ARG A 86 5.84 5.65 -2.64
N LEU A 87 6.53 4.51 -2.74
CA LEU A 87 6.39 3.56 -3.85
C LEU A 87 4.94 3.08 -4.03
N ARG A 88 4.23 2.84 -2.93
CA ARG A 88 2.82 2.45 -2.92
C ARG A 88 1.92 3.60 -3.39
N ASP A 89 2.20 4.83 -2.98
CA ASP A 89 1.46 6.03 -3.39
C ASP A 89 1.64 6.34 -4.90
N LEU A 90 2.81 6.00 -5.45
CA LEU A 90 3.15 6.17 -6.87
C LEU A 90 2.52 5.13 -7.81
N ALA A 91 2.13 3.95 -7.31
CA ALA A 91 1.52 2.90 -8.13
C ALA A 91 0.07 3.20 -8.57
N GLY A 92 -0.58 4.19 -7.93
CA GLY A 92 -1.94 4.66 -8.25
C GLY A 92 -2.01 6.08 -8.83
N CYS A 93 -0.88 6.78 -8.94
CA CYS A 93 -0.84 8.16 -9.46
C CYS A 93 -0.92 8.14 -11.00
N LEU A 94 -1.93 8.82 -11.55
CA LEU A 94 -2.00 9.15 -12.99
C LEU A 94 -1.61 10.60 -13.28
N ASP A 95 -1.45 11.44 -12.25
CA ASP A 95 -0.98 12.82 -12.42
C ASP A 95 0.55 12.88 -12.51
N LYS A 96 1.03 13.30 -13.69
CA LYS A 96 2.42 13.56 -13.99
C LYS A 96 3.12 14.46 -12.97
N ASN A 97 2.47 15.53 -12.53
CA ASN A 97 3.06 16.46 -11.57
C ASN A 97 3.17 15.85 -10.17
N GLU A 98 2.24 14.98 -9.81
CA GLU A 98 2.29 14.24 -8.54
C GLU A 98 3.38 13.18 -8.58
N ILE A 99 3.49 12.43 -9.67
CA ILE A 99 4.57 11.46 -9.87
C ILE A 99 5.95 12.13 -9.75
N PHE A 100 6.14 13.26 -10.42
CA PHE A 100 7.41 13.98 -10.37
C PHE A 100 7.69 14.57 -8.99
N ARG A 101 6.68 15.15 -8.33
CA ARG A 101 6.82 15.62 -6.94
C ARG A 101 7.20 14.48 -6.01
N SER A 102 6.64 13.30 -6.20
CA SER A 102 6.95 12.11 -5.41
C SER A 102 8.35 11.58 -5.68
N ILE A 103 8.79 11.50 -6.94
CA ILE A 103 10.20 11.18 -7.29
C ILE A 103 11.16 12.17 -6.64
N ILE A 104 10.87 13.47 -6.74
CA ILE A 104 11.70 14.52 -6.15
C ILE A 104 11.72 14.41 -4.62
N SER A 105 10.57 14.13 -3.99
CA SER A 105 10.49 13.94 -2.54
C SER A 105 11.32 12.74 -2.08
N MET A 106 11.27 11.63 -2.81
CA MET A 106 12.09 10.45 -2.52
C MET A 106 13.58 10.77 -2.62
N VAL A 107 14.00 11.47 -3.67
CA VAL A 107 15.40 11.90 -3.86
C VAL A 107 15.84 12.86 -2.75
N LYS A 108 15.00 13.86 -2.41
CA LYS A 108 15.26 14.80 -1.30
C LYS A 108 15.38 14.12 0.06
N SER A 109 14.72 12.97 0.24
CA SER A 109 14.83 12.18 1.48
C SER A 109 16.07 11.29 1.54
N ALA A 110 16.74 11.10 0.42
CA ALA A 110 17.87 10.17 0.28
C ALA A 110 19.22 10.87 0.24
N VAL A 111 19.28 12.07 -0.33
CA VAL A 111 20.54 12.79 -0.57
C VAL A 111 20.34 14.29 -0.32
N PRO A 112 21.41 15.05 -0.03
CA PRO A 112 21.36 16.50 -0.05
C PRO A 112 20.98 17.02 -1.44
N VAL A 113 19.97 17.88 -1.49
CA VAL A 113 19.44 18.40 -2.75
C VAL A 113 19.40 19.92 -2.68
N LYS A 114 20.08 20.56 -3.63
CA LYS A 114 19.83 21.94 -4.02
C LYS A 114 18.79 22.00 -5.13
N ASP A 115 19.05 21.30 -6.24
CA ASP A 115 18.13 21.20 -7.38
C ASP A 115 18.02 19.76 -7.90
N VAL A 116 16.85 19.40 -8.44
CA VAL A 116 16.59 18.12 -9.10
C VAL A 116 16.05 18.38 -10.49
N HIS A 117 16.57 17.63 -11.46
CA HIS A 117 16.15 17.67 -12.84
C HIS A 117 15.83 16.25 -13.31
N LEU A 118 14.59 16.06 -13.75
CA LEU A 118 14.11 14.79 -14.27
C LEU A 118 14.12 14.87 -15.80
N PHE A 119 14.85 13.96 -16.43
CA PHE A 119 14.90 13.83 -17.88
C PHE A 119 14.38 12.46 -18.32
N LEU A 120 13.58 12.43 -19.38
CA LEU A 120 13.00 11.20 -19.94
C LEU A 120 13.58 10.92 -21.33
N GLY A 121 13.94 9.66 -21.56
CA GLY A 121 14.48 9.18 -22.83
C GLY A 121 13.51 8.25 -23.52
N MET A 122 13.20 8.52 -24.79
CA MET A 122 12.41 7.57 -25.58
C MET A 122 13.29 6.40 -26.00
N PRO A 123 12.77 5.15 -26.05
CA PRO A 123 13.55 3.98 -26.47
C PRO A 123 14.25 4.10 -27.84
N ASN A 124 13.75 4.97 -28.74
CA ASN A 124 14.29 5.21 -30.08
C ASN A 124 14.80 6.67 -30.28
N GLY A 125 14.86 7.45 -29.20
CA GLY A 125 15.14 8.89 -29.25
C GLY A 125 16.63 9.22 -29.33
N LYS A 126 16.97 10.36 -29.94
CA LYS A 126 18.36 10.88 -29.98
C LYS A 126 18.68 11.84 -28.84
N GLU A 127 17.71 12.13 -27.98
CA GLU A 127 17.80 13.17 -26.95
C GLU A 127 17.01 12.74 -25.70
N LEU A 128 17.42 13.28 -24.56
CA LEU A 128 16.71 13.29 -23.29
C LEU A 128 15.92 14.58 -23.16
N PHE A 129 14.64 14.52 -22.83
CA PHE A 129 13.80 15.70 -22.68
C PHE A 129 13.58 16.04 -21.22
N LEU A 130 13.61 17.34 -20.88
CA LEU A 130 13.33 17.81 -19.54
C LEU A 130 11.85 17.59 -19.22
N ALA A 131 11.58 16.72 -18.26
CA ALA A 131 10.24 16.41 -17.81
C ALA A 131 9.84 17.26 -16.60
N HIS A 132 10.77 17.53 -15.69
CA HIS A 132 10.55 18.39 -14.54
C HIS A 132 11.86 18.95 -13.98
N THR A 133 11.80 20.14 -13.38
CA THR A 133 12.94 20.75 -12.70
C THR A 133 12.48 21.56 -11.48
N THR A 134 13.30 21.58 -10.42
CA THR A 134 13.10 22.49 -9.29
C THR A 134 13.83 23.83 -9.45
N ALA A 135 14.78 23.93 -10.39
CA ALA A 135 15.52 25.15 -10.65
C ALA A 135 14.66 26.19 -11.37
N ARG A 136 14.93 27.47 -11.11
CA ARG A 136 14.18 28.61 -11.69
C ARG A 136 14.51 28.88 -13.15
N ASP A 137 15.76 28.69 -13.56
CA ASP A 137 16.26 28.98 -14.90
C ASP A 137 17.58 28.24 -15.19
N GLY A 138 18.05 28.27 -16.44
CA GLY A 138 19.36 27.73 -16.84
C GLY A 138 19.42 26.21 -17.06
N VAL A 139 18.27 25.53 -17.10
CA VAL A 139 18.19 24.08 -17.38
C VAL A 139 17.86 23.87 -18.86
N PRO A 140 18.61 23.04 -19.60
CA PRO A 140 18.31 22.76 -21.00
C PRO A 140 16.99 21.97 -21.12
N SER A 141 16.17 22.30 -22.12
CA SER A 141 14.92 21.59 -22.41
C SER A 141 15.15 20.19 -23.01
N ALA A 142 16.31 19.97 -23.64
CA ALA A 142 16.73 18.68 -24.14
C ALA A 142 18.26 18.50 -24.04
N ILE A 143 18.72 17.26 -23.90
CA ILE A 143 20.13 16.88 -23.86
C ILE A 143 20.38 15.83 -24.96
N PRO A 144 21.28 16.08 -25.92
CA PRO A 144 21.65 15.10 -26.93
C PRO A 144 22.25 13.81 -26.33
N LEU A 145 21.91 12.66 -26.92
CA LEU A 145 22.46 11.35 -26.56
C LEU A 145 23.70 10.97 -27.38
N ASP A 146 24.52 11.95 -27.71
CA ASP A 146 25.82 11.77 -28.40
C ASP A 146 26.97 11.32 -27.47
N GLN A 147 26.67 11.09 -26.19
CA GLN A 147 27.60 10.75 -25.11
C GLN A 147 28.66 11.83 -24.81
N GLU A 148 28.46 13.07 -25.23
CA GLU A 148 29.40 14.17 -24.91
C GLU A 148 29.13 14.83 -23.55
N SER A 149 28.22 14.27 -22.75
CA SER A 149 27.91 14.75 -21.40
C SER A 149 27.75 13.61 -20.40
N LEU A 150 27.95 13.90 -19.11
CA LEU A 150 27.71 12.94 -18.02
C LEU A 150 26.27 12.43 -18.00
N ALA A 151 25.29 13.30 -18.31
CA ALA A 151 23.88 12.93 -18.41
C ALA A 151 23.64 11.90 -19.53
N ALA A 152 24.18 12.15 -20.73
CA ALA A 152 24.06 11.24 -21.86
C ALA A 152 24.79 9.91 -21.60
N PHE A 153 25.95 9.97 -20.95
CA PHE A 153 26.71 8.77 -20.55
C PHE A 153 25.93 7.93 -19.53
N CYS A 154 25.39 8.56 -18.48
CA CYS A 154 24.60 7.89 -17.43
C CYS A 154 23.39 7.16 -18.05
N PHE A 155 22.65 7.84 -18.93
CA PHE A 155 21.51 7.25 -19.63
C PHE A 155 21.92 6.06 -20.51
N SER A 156 22.92 6.26 -21.39
CA SER A 156 23.32 5.26 -22.38
C SER A 156 23.90 3.99 -21.76
N ASN A 157 24.64 4.15 -20.66
CA ASN A 157 25.29 3.03 -19.96
C ASN A 157 24.47 2.50 -18.78
N SER A 158 23.29 3.08 -18.50
CA SER A 158 22.45 2.75 -17.35
C SER A 158 23.22 2.73 -16.01
N GLN A 159 24.19 3.63 -15.85
CA GLN A 159 25.13 3.63 -14.74
C GLN A 159 24.95 4.86 -13.85
N LEU A 160 24.94 4.64 -12.53
CA LEU A 160 25.00 5.70 -11.53
C LEU A 160 26.33 6.46 -11.66
N ILE A 161 26.27 7.78 -11.81
CA ILE A 161 27.46 8.63 -11.83
C ILE A 161 27.37 9.64 -10.69
N THR A 162 28.36 9.62 -9.81
CA THR A 162 28.61 10.69 -8.84
C THR A 162 29.78 11.53 -9.30
N ARG A 163 29.88 12.77 -8.79
CA ARG A 163 31.02 13.64 -9.04
C ARG A 163 32.36 12.98 -8.70
N GLU A 164 32.42 12.25 -7.59
CA GLU A 164 33.62 11.53 -7.17
C GLU A 164 34.00 10.44 -8.18
N THR A 165 33.03 9.66 -8.65
CA THR A 165 33.29 8.64 -9.69
C THR A 165 33.72 9.28 -11.01
N ALA A 166 33.12 10.40 -11.40
CA ALA A 166 33.48 11.11 -12.62
C ALA A 166 34.90 11.71 -12.55
N GLU A 167 35.33 12.19 -11.38
CA GLU A 167 36.67 12.74 -11.17
C GLU A 167 37.76 11.65 -11.13
N ALA A 168 37.40 10.45 -10.64
CA ALA A 168 38.29 9.30 -10.52
C ALA A 168 38.49 8.54 -11.84
N GLU A 169 37.46 8.49 -12.70
CA GLU A 169 37.49 7.71 -13.95
C GLU A 169 37.96 8.57 -15.16
N PRO A 170 39.06 8.23 -15.84
CA PRO A 170 39.60 9.05 -16.94
C PRO A 170 38.63 9.30 -18.10
N SER A 171 37.77 8.32 -18.40
CA SER A 171 36.72 8.36 -19.43
C SER A 171 35.65 9.41 -19.12
N LEU A 172 35.25 9.54 -17.85
CA LEU A 172 34.21 10.45 -17.38
C LEU A 172 34.74 11.85 -17.08
N LYS A 173 35.99 11.95 -16.62
CA LYS A 173 36.62 13.21 -16.22
C LYS A 173 36.60 14.27 -17.32
N GLY A 174 36.76 13.84 -18.57
CA GLY A 174 36.70 14.72 -19.74
C GLY A 174 35.31 15.27 -20.06
N LEU A 175 34.25 14.68 -19.51
CA LEU A 175 32.85 15.07 -19.72
C LEU A 175 32.34 16.08 -18.68
N ILE A 176 33.08 16.26 -17.57
CA ILE A 176 32.74 17.22 -16.51
C ILE A 176 32.70 18.63 -17.11
N GLY A 177 31.57 19.33 -16.94
CA GLY A 177 31.39 20.71 -17.40
C GLY A 177 31.11 20.88 -18.90
N ARG A 178 30.97 19.80 -19.67
CA ARG A 178 30.60 19.88 -21.10
C ARG A 178 29.13 20.21 -21.34
N SER A 179 28.27 19.98 -20.34
CA SER A 179 26.86 20.35 -20.37
C SER A 179 26.61 21.62 -19.55
N SER A 180 25.62 22.41 -19.96
CA SER A 180 25.11 23.53 -19.16
C SER A 180 24.34 23.07 -17.90
N LEU A 181 23.96 21.79 -17.84
CA LEU A 181 23.28 21.19 -16.69
C LEU A 181 24.23 21.11 -15.49
N LYS A 182 23.86 21.80 -14.40
CA LYS A 182 24.56 21.74 -13.12
C LYS A 182 24.01 20.57 -12.30
N ALA A 183 24.79 19.50 -12.17
CA ALA A 183 24.45 18.37 -11.32
C ALA A 183 25.73 17.64 -10.87
N ASP A 184 25.71 17.12 -9.64
CA ASP A 184 26.80 16.35 -9.02
C ASP A 184 26.50 14.84 -8.98
N LEU A 185 25.25 14.45 -9.26
CA LEU A 185 24.76 13.08 -9.21
C LEU A 185 23.79 12.81 -10.36
N PHE A 186 23.98 11.70 -11.06
CA PHE A 186 23.12 11.26 -12.17
C PHE A 186 22.65 9.83 -11.91
N LEU A 187 21.34 9.68 -11.70
CA LEU A 187 20.67 8.42 -11.40
C LEU A 187 19.98 7.90 -12.67
N PRO A 188 20.32 6.72 -13.20
CA PRO A 188 19.57 6.13 -14.29
C PRO A 188 18.21 5.64 -13.77
N MET A 189 17.14 5.96 -14.48
CA MET A 189 15.82 5.38 -14.24
C MET A 189 15.70 4.13 -15.10
N ASN A 190 15.84 2.94 -14.53
CA ASN A 190 15.89 1.69 -15.29
C ASN A 190 14.82 0.68 -14.83
N THR A 191 14.42 -0.23 -15.73
CA THR A 191 13.52 -1.35 -15.40
C THR A 191 14.17 -2.70 -15.66
N GLY A 192 15.48 -2.81 -15.42
CA GLY A 192 16.28 -4.02 -15.63
C GLY A 192 16.80 -4.21 -17.06
N GLU A 193 16.02 -3.89 -18.09
CA GLU A 193 16.39 -4.12 -19.51
C GLU A 193 16.67 -2.83 -20.30
N ILE A 194 16.07 -1.71 -19.90
CA ILE A 194 16.18 -0.42 -20.61
C ILE A 194 16.26 0.75 -19.62
N SER A 195 17.01 1.78 -20.01
CA SER A 195 17.01 3.09 -19.35
C SER A 195 15.86 3.93 -19.89
N LEU A 196 15.02 4.39 -18.98
CA LEU A 196 13.82 5.18 -19.21
C LEU A 196 14.09 6.69 -19.09
N GLY A 197 15.17 7.06 -18.42
CA GLY A 197 15.55 8.46 -18.25
C GLY A 197 16.62 8.59 -17.20
N ILE A 198 16.83 9.82 -16.72
CA ILE A 198 17.75 10.09 -15.62
C ILE A 198 17.11 11.06 -14.63
N VAL A 199 17.53 10.95 -13.37
CA VAL A 199 17.40 12.00 -12.36
C VAL A 199 18.78 12.62 -12.17
N ALA A 200 18.94 13.90 -12.52
CA ALA A 200 20.15 14.66 -12.24
C ALA A 200 19.93 15.53 -11.00
N VAL A 201 20.88 15.51 -10.06
CA VAL A 201 20.78 16.18 -8.77
C VAL A 201 21.99 17.09 -8.55
N ASP A 202 21.75 18.36 -8.31
CA ASP A 202 22.73 19.32 -7.79
C ASP A 202 22.75 19.18 -6.26
N THR A 203 23.85 18.71 -5.68
CA THR A 203 23.99 18.57 -4.22
C THR A 203 24.57 19.83 -3.58
N GLY A 204 24.84 20.87 -4.38
CA GLY A 204 25.56 22.06 -3.94
C GLY A 204 27.04 21.77 -3.62
N GLY A 205 27.62 20.72 -4.22
CA GLY A 205 28.99 20.28 -3.96
C GLY A 205 29.17 19.46 -2.68
N GLN A 206 28.09 19.01 -2.03
CA GLN A 206 28.17 18.08 -0.90
C GLN A 206 28.53 16.67 -1.40
N LYS A 207 29.49 16.03 -0.72
CA LYS A 207 29.87 14.64 -1.00
C LYS A 207 28.85 13.67 -0.42
N LEU A 208 28.48 12.66 -1.20
CA LEU A 208 27.64 11.58 -0.74
C LEU A 208 28.44 10.52 0.00
N SER A 209 27.86 9.96 1.05
CA SER A 209 28.33 8.74 1.67
C SER A 209 28.12 7.52 0.78
N ARG A 210 28.79 6.42 1.11
CA ARG A 210 28.64 5.13 0.41
C ARG A 210 27.21 4.57 0.53
N GLU A 211 26.54 4.84 1.64
CA GLU A 211 25.17 4.39 1.90
C GLU A 211 24.15 5.19 1.08
N GLU A 212 24.28 6.52 1.06
CA GLU A 212 23.44 7.41 0.23
C GLU A 212 23.60 7.09 -1.27
N SER A 213 24.81 6.76 -1.71
CA SER A 213 25.08 6.34 -3.08
C SER A 213 24.38 5.02 -3.44
N ALA A 214 24.42 4.03 -2.54
CA ALA A 214 23.73 2.75 -2.73
C ALA A 214 22.20 2.92 -2.73
N PHE A 215 21.68 3.76 -1.83
CA PHE A 215 20.25 4.06 -1.75
C PHE A 215 19.74 4.84 -2.97
N SER A 216 20.55 5.73 -3.52
CA SER A 216 20.25 6.49 -4.74
C SER A 216 20.14 5.61 -5.98
N ALA A 217 20.91 4.52 -6.06
CA ALA A 217 20.78 3.55 -7.14
C ALA A 217 19.41 2.84 -7.09
N ALA A 218 18.95 2.44 -5.90
CA ALA A 218 17.64 1.84 -5.71
C ALA A 218 16.49 2.80 -6.09
N LEU A 219 16.65 4.09 -5.76
CA LEU A 219 15.71 5.14 -6.17
C LEU A 219 15.55 5.28 -7.68
N GLY A 220 16.66 5.16 -8.43
CA GLY A 220 16.62 5.19 -9.89
C GLY A 220 15.72 4.08 -10.45
N SER A 221 15.89 2.85 -10.00
CA SER A 221 15.06 1.71 -10.44
C SER A 221 13.58 1.89 -10.09
N VAL A 222 13.30 2.42 -8.90
CA VAL A 222 11.94 2.75 -8.46
C VAL A 222 11.30 3.82 -9.35
N ALA A 223 12.01 4.93 -9.58
CA ALA A 223 11.52 5.99 -10.45
C ALA A 223 11.29 5.49 -11.88
N GLY A 224 12.15 4.60 -12.39
CA GLY A 224 11.96 3.92 -13.67
C GLY A 224 10.67 3.10 -13.72
N LEU A 225 10.40 2.27 -12.72
CA LEU A 225 9.18 1.46 -12.68
C LEU A 225 7.90 2.32 -12.68
N VAL A 226 7.91 3.40 -11.90
CA VAL A 226 6.78 4.35 -11.86
C VAL A 226 6.59 5.02 -13.22
N VAL A 227 7.67 5.55 -13.80
CA VAL A 227 7.64 6.24 -15.10
C VAL A 227 7.11 5.31 -16.19
N LYS A 228 7.48 4.02 -16.16
CA LYS A 228 6.98 3.00 -17.08
C LYS A 228 5.48 2.75 -16.91
N ASN A 229 4.99 2.71 -15.68
CA ASN A 229 3.60 2.35 -15.38
C ASN A 229 2.62 3.50 -15.62
N ALA A 230 3.08 4.75 -15.62
CA ALA A 230 2.25 5.94 -15.68
C ALA A 230 2.18 6.62 -17.07
N ASP A 231 2.61 5.93 -18.14
CA ASP A 231 2.64 6.44 -19.53
C ASP A 231 3.27 7.85 -19.69
N LEU A 232 4.18 8.22 -18.77
CA LEU A 232 4.76 9.56 -18.68
C LEU A 232 5.51 10.00 -19.93
N PHE A 233 5.99 9.04 -20.71
CA PHE A 233 6.64 9.26 -22.00
C PHE A 233 5.72 9.88 -23.03
N ALA A 234 4.51 9.34 -23.16
CA ALA A 234 3.51 9.87 -24.10
C ALA A 234 3.11 11.28 -23.65
N LEU A 235 2.78 11.44 -22.37
CA LEU A 235 2.35 12.73 -21.80
C LEU A 235 3.40 13.84 -21.92
N THR A 236 4.68 13.54 -21.68
CA THR A 236 5.75 14.55 -21.77
C THR A 236 6.10 14.91 -23.20
N ARG A 237 6.07 13.93 -24.11
CA ARG A 237 6.23 14.20 -25.55
C ARG A 237 5.07 15.03 -26.07
N ASP A 238 3.85 14.71 -25.65
CA ASP A 238 2.64 15.40 -26.09
C ASP A 238 2.54 16.79 -25.43
N GLU A 239 3.13 17.04 -24.25
CA GLU A 239 3.32 18.39 -23.68
C GLU A 239 4.31 19.26 -24.49
N LEU A 240 5.47 18.70 -24.84
CA LEU A 240 6.44 19.37 -25.74
C LEU A 240 5.87 19.56 -27.15
N ALA A 241 4.94 18.69 -27.57
CA ALA A 241 4.20 18.83 -28.82
C ALA A 241 2.96 19.74 -28.68
N SER A 242 2.38 19.93 -27.49
CA SER A 242 1.16 20.73 -27.25
C SER A 242 1.43 22.17 -26.83
N GLU A 243 2.68 22.54 -26.53
CA GLU A 243 3.16 23.89 -26.87
C GLU A 243 2.83 24.27 -28.33
N LYS A 244 2.52 23.29 -29.21
CA LYS A 244 2.03 23.54 -30.57
C LYS A 244 0.53 23.36 -30.84
N ARG A 245 -0.36 22.82 -29.98
CA ARG A 245 -1.83 22.77 -30.24
C ARG A 245 -2.66 22.13 -29.10
N VAL A 246 -3.76 22.77 -28.71
CA VAL A 246 -4.69 22.41 -27.60
C VAL A 246 -6.08 22.03 -28.17
N SER A 247 -6.73 20.96 -27.65
CA SER A 247 -8.22 20.79 -27.49
C SER A 247 -8.75 19.31 -27.53
N ALA A 248 -7.98 18.28 -27.93
CA ALA A 248 -8.52 16.91 -28.07
C ALA A 248 -8.19 15.93 -26.91
N ASP A 249 -7.01 16.05 -26.29
CA ASP A 249 -6.54 15.12 -25.22
C ASP A 249 -7.28 15.25 -23.88
N GLU A 250 -7.94 16.38 -23.63
CA GLU A 250 -8.65 16.64 -22.37
C GLU A 250 -9.86 15.70 -22.19
N MET A 251 -10.40 15.16 -23.29
CA MET A 251 -11.47 14.15 -23.26
C MET A 251 -10.93 12.74 -23.01
N GLU A 252 -9.71 12.41 -23.46
CA GLU A 252 -9.14 11.06 -23.33
C GLU A 252 -8.59 10.81 -21.91
N LYS A 253 -7.88 11.78 -21.32
CA LYS A 253 -7.39 11.70 -19.91
C LYS A 253 -8.52 11.56 -18.89
N ARG A 254 -9.65 12.26 -19.11
CA ARG A 254 -10.85 12.10 -18.27
C ARG A 254 -11.43 10.69 -18.37
N ARG A 255 -11.32 10.05 -19.53
CA ARG A 255 -11.79 8.68 -19.77
C ARG A 255 -10.91 7.65 -19.06
N GLU A 256 -9.59 7.83 -19.07
CA GLU A 256 -8.63 6.93 -18.42
C GLU A 256 -8.68 7.01 -16.88
N LEU A 257 -8.72 8.22 -16.31
CA LEU A 257 -8.96 8.43 -14.88
C LEU A 257 -10.31 7.83 -14.43
N LYS A 258 -11.34 8.00 -15.26
CA LYS A 258 -12.66 7.40 -15.03
C LYS A 258 -12.59 5.88 -14.97
N ASN A 259 -11.85 5.25 -15.89
CA ASN A 259 -11.68 3.80 -15.92
C ASN A 259 -10.85 3.24 -14.74
N LEU A 260 -9.89 4.00 -14.19
CA LEU A 260 -9.08 3.54 -13.06
C LEU A 260 -9.85 3.54 -11.74
N PHE A 261 -10.57 4.63 -11.44
CA PHE A 261 -11.40 4.70 -10.23
C PHE A 261 -12.61 3.76 -10.31
N GLN A 262 -13.13 3.47 -11.51
CA GLN A 262 -14.19 2.47 -11.72
C GLN A 262 -13.83 1.05 -11.25
N ARG A 263 -12.54 0.76 -11.02
CA ARG A 263 -12.09 -0.54 -10.49
C ARG A 263 -12.26 -0.65 -8.97
N PHE A 264 -12.42 0.47 -8.27
CA PHE A 264 -12.50 0.53 -6.80
C PHE A 264 -13.78 1.20 -6.29
N THR A 265 -14.55 1.84 -7.19
CA THR A 265 -15.82 2.48 -6.86
C THR A 265 -16.69 2.65 -8.10
N THR A 266 -17.96 3.05 -7.96
CA THR A 266 -18.88 3.16 -9.10
C THR A 266 -18.57 4.37 -10.00
N PRO A 267 -18.93 4.35 -11.29
CA PRO A 267 -18.75 5.51 -12.18
C PRO A 267 -19.31 6.82 -11.61
N ALA A 268 -20.41 6.75 -10.85
CA ALA A 268 -21.04 7.90 -10.21
C ALA A 268 -20.16 8.51 -9.11
N VAL A 269 -19.44 7.68 -8.35
CA VAL A 269 -18.49 8.12 -7.32
C VAL A 269 -17.27 8.78 -7.92
N VAL A 270 -16.75 8.21 -9.02
CA VAL A 270 -15.64 8.84 -9.76
C VAL A 270 -16.04 10.21 -10.29
N ASP A 271 -17.23 10.30 -10.88
CA ASP A 271 -17.75 11.55 -11.43
C ASP A 271 -17.97 12.62 -10.33
N GLU A 272 -18.35 12.22 -9.12
CA GLU A 272 -18.53 13.14 -7.99
C GLU A 272 -17.21 13.63 -7.40
N ILE A 273 -16.21 12.74 -7.24
CA ILE A 273 -14.86 13.10 -6.79
C ILE A 273 -14.20 14.06 -7.80
N LEU A 274 -14.39 13.84 -9.10
CA LEU A 274 -13.88 14.72 -10.16
C LEU A 274 -14.62 16.06 -10.25
N ARG A 275 -15.90 16.13 -9.82
CA ARG A 275 -16.68 17.38 -9.79
C ARG A 275 -16.37 18.25 -8.58
N ASN A 276 -16.07 17.64 -7.42
CA ASN A 276 -15.89 18.35 -6.16
C ASN A 276 -14.58 17.92 -5.42
N PRO A 277 -13.39 18.20 -5.98
CA PRO A 277 -12.11 17.75 -5.41
C PRO A 277 -11.86 18.30 -4.00
N GLU A 278 -12.38 19.49 -3.69
CA GLU A 278 -12.21 20.15 -2.39
C GLU A 278 -13.01 19.51 -1.24
N LYS A 279 -13.99 18.64 -1.52
CA LYS A 279 -14.68 17.84 -0.49
C LYS A 279 -13.81 16.70 0.06
N VAL A 280 -12.61 16.49 -0.50
CA VAL A 280 -11.63 15.44 -0.12
C VAL A 280 -10.55 16.00 0.85
N CYS A 281 -10.80 17.15 1.48
CA CYS A 281 -9.88 17.75 2.46
C CYS A 281 -10.01 17.08 3.86
N LEU A 282 -8.97 17.25 4.70
CA LEU A 282 -8.90 16.77 6.09
C LEU A 282 -10.17 17.10 6.89
N GLY A 283 -10.77 16.07 7.48
CA GLY A 283 -12.06 16.14 8.17
C GLY A 283 -13.04 15.09 7.62
N GLY A 284 -14.10 14.85 8.38
CA GLY A 284 -15.18 13.97 7.95
C GLY A 284 -16.54 14.66 8.06
N GLU A 285 -17.47 14.28 7.20
CA GLU A 285 -18.86 14.70 7.27
C GLU A 285 -19.65 13.66 8.05
N LYS A 286 -20.42 14.13 9.05
CA LYS A 286 -21.42 13.28 9.69
C LYS A 286 -22.61 13.15 8.75
N ARG A 287 -22.92 11.92 8.37
CA ARG A 287 -24.02 11.63 7.46
C ARG A 287 -24.70 10.33 7.85
N THR A 288 -26.02 10.27 7.64
CA THR A 288 -26.78 9.03 7.74
C THR A 288 -26.53 8.19 6.49
N MET A 289 -26.00 6.98 6.68
CA MET A 289 -25.60 6.09 5.60
C MET A 289 -25.76 4.63 6.02
N THR A 290 -25.58 3.71 5.07
CA THR A 290 -25.61 2.27 5.33
C THR A 290 -24.24 1.66 5.15
N VAL A 291 -23.82 0.84 6.12
CA VAL A 291 -22.64 -0.03 6.03
C VAL A 291 -23.08 -1.48 5.91
N LEU A 292 -22.35 -2.23 5.09
CA LEU A 292 -22.45 -3.67 4.96
C LEU A 292 -21.10 -4.28 5.34
N PHE A 293 -21.16 -5.32 6.16
CA PHE A 293 -20.04 -6.22 6.44
C PHE A 293 -20.40 -7.62 5.96
N SER A 294 -19.46 -8.30 5.31
CA SER A 294 -19.62 -9.70 4.93
C SER A 294 -18.34 -10.46 5.15
N ASP A 295 -18.41 -11.67 5.68
CA ASP A 295 -17.24 -12.49 6.03
C ASP A 295 -17.51 -13.96 5.68
N LEU A 296 -16.47 -14.71 5.29
CA LEU A 296 -16.61 -16.12 4.93
C LEU A 296 -16.55 -16.99 6.19
N ARG A 297 -17.56 -17.83 6.35
CA ARG A 297 -17.61 -18.80 7.45
C ARG A 297 -16.60 -19.91 7.23
N GLY A 298 -15.75 -20.11 8.23
CA GLY A 298 -14.75 -21.18 8.23
C GLY A 298 -13.55 -20.92 7.32
N PHE A 299 -13.39 -19.70 6.77
CA PHE A 299 -12.27 -19.39 5.88
C PHE A 299 -10.91 -19.55 6.56
N THR A 300 -10.77 -19.17 7.83
CA THR A 300 -9.52 -19.39 8.57
C THR A 300 -9.14 -20.87 8.58
N THR A 301 -10.09 -21.76 8.93
CA THR A 301 -9.87 -23.21 8.92
C THR A 301 -9.58 -23.74 7.52
N TYR A 302 -10.26 -23.20 6.51
CA TYR A 302 -9.98 -23.51 5.10
C TYR A 302 -8.54 -23.12 4.72
N SER A 303 -8.08 -21.92 5.10
CA SER A 303 -6.75 -21.41 4.78
C SER A 303 -5.62 -22.21 5.44
N GLU A 304 -5.89 -22.84 6.59
CA GLU A 304 -4.93 -23.71 7.28
C GLU A 304 -4.83 -25.11 6.65
N LYS A 305 -5.85 -25.52 5.90
CA LYS A 305 -5.99 -26.88 5.35
C LYS A 305 -5.46 -27.02 3.91
N TYR A 306 -5.48 -25.94 3.14
CA TYR A 306 -5.20 -25.95 1.70
C TYR A 306 -3.93 -25.18 1.34
N ASP A 307 -3.37 -25.45 0.15
CA ASP A 307 -2.18 -24.75 -0.33
C ASP A 307 -2.45 -23.25 -0.52
N PRO A 308 -1.51 -22.34 -0.17
CA PRO A 308 -1.73 -20.90 -0.24
C PRO A 308 -2.18 -20.39 -1.61
N GLU A 309 -1.68 -20.96 -2.71
CA GLU A 309 -2.10 -20.55 -4.06
C GLU A 309 -3.56 -20.89 -4.34
N GLN A 310 -4.05 -22.03 -3.83
CA GLN A 310 -5.45 -22.43 -3.95
C GLN A 310 -6.36 -21.52 -3.12
N VAL A 311 -5.91 -21.21 -1.89
CA VAL A 311 -6.62 -20.30 -0.98
C VAL A 311 -6.78 -18.93 -1.62
N VAL A 312 -5.69 -18.37 -2.19
CA VAL A 312 -5.73 -17.06 -2.87
C VAL A 312 -6.62 -17.09 -4.11
N ALA A 313 -6.61 -18.18 -4.88
CA ALA A 313 -7.47 -18.29 -6.07
C ALA A 313 -8.97 -18.28 -5.71
N VAL A 314 -9.37 -19.04 -4.69
CA VAL A 314 -10.77 -19.09 -4.22
C VAL A 314 -11.18 -17.77 -3.59
N LEU A 315 -10.31 -17.16 -2.78
CA LEU A 315 -10.55 -15.85 -2.18
C LEU A 315 -10.76 -14.78 -3.26
N ASN A 316 -9.89 -14.72 -4.27
CA ASN A 316 -10.02 -13.74 -5.36
C ASN A 316 -11.29 -13.96 -6.18
N GLU A 317 -11.68 -15.20 -6.45
CA GLU A 317 -12.93 -15.54 -7.15
C GLU A 317 -14.16 -15.03 -6.37
N TYR A 318 -14.18 -15.26 -5.05
CA TYR A 318 -15.23 -14.77 -4.15
C TYR A 318 -15.25 -13.23 -4.09
N LEU A 319 -14.13 -12.59 -3.75
CA LEU A 319 -14.04 -11.14 -3.58
C LEU A 319 -14.43 -10.40 -4.87
N THR A 320 -14.04 -10.94 -6.04
CA THR A 320 -14.42 -10.38 -7.34
C THR A 320 -15.95 -10.41 -7.52
N ALA A 321 -16.58 -11.57 -7.33
CA ALA A 321 -18.01 -11.74 -7.52
C ALA A 321 -18.85 -10.85 -6.58
N MET A 322 -18.40 -10.71 -5.32
CA MET A 322 -19.08 -9.86 -4.34
C MET A 322 -18.92 -8.37 -4.65
N THR A 323 -17.72 -7.96 -5.05
CA THR A 323 -17.42 -6.55 -5.40
C THR A 323 -18.22 -6.09 -6.62
N GLU A 324 -18.36 -6.94 -7.65
CA GLU A 324 -19.21 -6.64 -8.81
C GLU A 324 -20.67 -6.37 -8.42
N ILE A 325 -21.18 -7.06 -7.40
CA ILE A 325 -22.54 -6.86 -6.90
C ILE A 325 -22.63 -5.56 -6.10
N VAL A 326 -21.69 -5.29 -5.20
CA VAL A 326 -21.62 -4.02 -4.47
C VAL A 326 -21.70 -2.84 -5.44
N PHE A 327 -20.88 -2.84 -6.49
CA PHE A 327 -20.89 -1.77 -7.49
C PHE A 327 -22.16 -1.73 -8.33
N ARG A 328 -22.74 -2.88 -8.69
CA ARG A 328 -24.01 -2.95 -9.44
C ARG A 328 -25.16 -2.25 -8.71
N PHE A 329 -25.15 -2.28 -7.39
CA PHE A 329 -26.16 -1.64 -6.55
C PHE A 329 -25.71 -0.27 -6.02
N GLY A 330 -24.72 0.37 -6.63
CA GLY A 330 -24.34 1.74 -6.27
C GLY A 330 -23.46 1.86 -5.02
N GLY A 331 -23.02 0.74 -4.45
CA GLY A 331 -22.19 0.73 -3.25
C GLY A 331 -20.74 1.10 -3.55
N THR A 332 -20.07 1.65 -2.55
CA THR A 332 -18.63 1.91 -2.55
C THR A 332 -17.93 0.82 -1.74
N LEU A 333 -16.93 0.17 -2.31
CA LEU A 333 -16.07 -0.74 -1.56
C LEU A 333 -15.12 0.10 -0.70
N ASP A 334 -15.13 -0.12 0.61
CA ASP A 334 -14.26 0.59 1.55
C ASP A 334 -12.92 -0.14 1.70
N LYS A 335 -12.95 -1.40 2.16
CA LYS A 335 -11.76 -2.26 2.22
C LYS A 335 -12.08 -3.74 2.30
N PHE A 336 -11.05 -4.55 2.08
CA PHE A 336 -11.00 -5.95 2.50
C PHE A 336 -10.18 -6.10 3.78
N VAL A 337 -10.62 -6.97 4.69
CA VAL A 337 -9.85 -7.39 5.87
C VAL A 337 -9.76 -8.91 5.87
N GLY A 338 -8.77 -9.45 5.15
CA GLY A 338 -8.72 -10.89 4.89
C GLY A 338 -9.83 -11.30 3.91
N ASP A 339 -10.77 -12.10 4.39
CA ASP A 339 -11.99 -12.52 3.69
C ASP A 339 -13.21 -11.62 3.99
N GLU A 340 -13.07 -10.68 4.92
CA GLU A 340 -14.10 -9.70 5.22
C GLU A 340 -14.18 -8.60 4.14
N ILE A 341 -15.41 -8.26 3.74
CA ILE A 341 -15.77 -7.18 2.84
C ILE A 341 -16.50 -6.10 3.63
N MET A 342 -16.01 -4.87 3.56
CA MET A 342 -16.70 -3.68 4.06
C MET A 342 -17.12 -2.78 2.89
N ALA A 343 -18.42 -2.48 2.82
CA ALA A 343 -19.01 -1.65 1.76
C ALA A 343 -20.00 -0.62 2.30
N LEU A 344 -20.19 0.48 1.55
CA LEU A 344 -20.90 1.68 1.98
C LEU A 344 -21.90 2.17 0.93
N TRP A 345 -23.05 2.67 1.39
CA TRP A 345 -24.03 3.39 0.59
C TRP A 345 -24.37 4.73 1.25
N GLY A 346 -24.40 5.81 0.47
CA GLY A 346 -24.59 7.18 0.95
C GLY A 346 -23.28 7.97 1.16
N ALA A 347 -22.13 7.33 0.93
CA ALA A 347 -20.82 7.98 0.85
C ALA A 347 -19.91 7.27 -0.19
N PRO A 348 -19.02 8.02 -0.87
CA PRO A 348 -18.92 9.48 -0.90
C PRO A 348 -20.08 10.14 -1.70
N VAL A 349 -20.82 9.36 -2.49
CA VAL A 349 -22.00 9.82 -3.23
C VAL A 349 -23.23 9.68 -2.37
N GLU A 350 -24.07 10.71 -2.39
CA GLU A 350 -25.38 10.69 -1.74
C GLU A 350 -26.29 9.66 -2.40
N ASP A 351 -26.97 8.87 -1.57
CA ASP A 351 -27.92 7.87 -2.01
C ASP A 351 -29.11 7.92 -1.05
N GLU A 352 -30.23 8.51 -1.48
CA GLU A 352 -31.46 8.56 -0.68
C GLU A 352 -32.03 7.17 -0.40
N ALA A 353 -31.70 6.19 -1.26
CA ALA A 353 -32.11 4.80 -1.15
C ALA A 353 -31.00 3.90 -0.59
N HIS A 354 -30.04 4.47 0.15
CA HIS A 354 -28.84 3.77 0.63
C HIS A 354 -29.13 2.43 1.33
N ALA A 355 -30.17 2.37 2.16
CA ALA A 355 -30.56 1.16 2.87
C ALA A 355 -31.19 0.11 1.96
N GLU A 356 -32.03 0.54 1.01
CA GLU A 356 -32.66 -0.38 0.03
C GLU A 356 -31.61 -1.00 -0.88
N ASN A 357 -30.69 -0.17 -1.40
CA ASN A 357 -29.63 -0.61 -2.30
C ASN A 357 -28.67 -1.59 -1.61
N ALA A 358 -28.26 -1.32 -0.38
CA ALA A 358 -27.44 -2.24 0.42
C ALA A 358 -28.12 -3.59 0.66
N VAL A 359 -29.43 -3.58 0.98
CA VAL A 359 -30.19 -4.82 1.22
C VAL A 359 -30.37 -5.63 -0.06
N ARG A 360 -30.65 -4.97 -1.19
CA ARG A 360 -30.71 -5.64 -2.50
C ARG A 360 -29.37 -6.23 -2.89
N ALA A 361 -28.28 -5.51 -2.66
CA ALA A 361 -26.92 -5.99 -2.88
C ALA A 361 -26.65 -7.25 -2.08
N ALA A 362 -26.93 -7.22 -0.77
CA ALA A 362 -26.71 -8.39 0.10
C ALA A 362 -27.52 -9.62 -0.32
N VAL A 363 -28.80 -9.44 -0.68
CA VAL A 363 -29.62 -10.55 -1.21
C VAL A 363 -29.01 -11.12 -2.48
N ALA A 364 -28.55 -10.27 -3.40
CA ALA A 364 -27.89 -10.70 -4.63
C ALA A 364 -26.53 -11.40 -4.36
N MET A 365 -25.77 -10.92 -3.37
CA MET A 365 -24.50 -11.55 -2.95
C MET A 365 -24.74 -12.98 -2.46
N VAL A 366 -25.78 -13.20 -1.65
CA VAL A 366 -26.14 -14.55 -1.17
C VAL A 366 -26.48 -15.47 -2.34
N PHE A 367 -27.34 -15.05 -3.27
CA PHE A 367 -27.65 -15.89 -4.45
C PHE A 367 -26.42 -16.17 -5.30
N ARG A 368 -25.55 -15.16 -5.50
CA ARG A 368 -24.30 -15.36 -6.24
C ARG A 368 -23.35 -16.32 -5.55
N LEU A 369 -23.30 -16.30 -4.21
CA LEU A 369 -22.54 -17.29 -3.46
C LEU A 369 -23.10 -18.70 -3.72
N LEU A 370 -24.42 -18.91 -3.68
CA LEU A 370 -25.02 -20.24 -3.94
C LEU A 370 -24.66 -20.80 -5.33
N GLU A 371 -24.53 -19.92 -6.34
CA GLU A 371 -24.00 -20.29 -7.66
C GLU A 371 -22.53 -20.70 -7.58
N LEU A 372 -21.67 -19.89 -6.93
CA LEU A 372 -20.26 -20.21 -6.73
C LEU A 372 -20.08 -21.53 -5.98
N GLN A 373 -20.84 -21.78 -4.92
CA GLN A 373 -20.82 -23.03 -4.17
C GLN A 373 -21.17 -24.24 -5.06
N THR A 374 -22.09 -24.06 -6.02
CA THR A 374 -22.43 -25.11 -6.98
C THR A 374 -21.26 -25.43 -7.91
N ASP A 375 -20.56 -24.40 -8.40
CA ASP A 375 -19.40 -24.56 -9.27
C ASP A 375 -18.16 -25.09 -8.51
N TRP A 376 -17.93 -24.62 -7.28
CA TRP A 376 -16.90 -25.14 -6.38
C TRP A 376 -17.12 -26.63 -6.09
N ARG A 377 -18.37 -27.04 -5.81
CA ARG A 377 -18.71 -28.45 -5.61
C ARG A 377 -18.37 -29.30 -6.84
N ARG A 378 -18.63 -28.80 -8.05
CA ARG A 378 -18.27 -29.49 -9.31
C ARG A 378 -16.75 -29.59 -9.50
N ARG A 379 -16.00 -28.59 -9.03
CA ARG A 379 -14.52 -28.54 -9.06
C ARG A 379 -13.85 -29.31 -7.92
N GLY A 380 -14.63 -29.90 -7.00
CA GLY A 380 -14.10 -30.58 -5.82
C GLY A 380 -13.53 -29.63 -4.75
N ILE A 381 -13.90 -28.36 -4.79
CA ILE A 381 -13.51 -27.34 -3.82
C ILE A 381 -14.48 -27.40 -2.64
N GLU A 382 -13.94 -27.34 -1.41
CA GLU A 382 -14.73 -27.28 -0.20
C GLU A 382 -15.58 -25.99 -0.18
N ILE A 383 -16.84 -26.14 0.23
CA ILE A 383 -17.84 -25.08 0.12
C ILE A 383 -17.69 -24.14 1.30
N LEU A 384 -17.54 -22.85 1.01
CA LEU A 384 -17.54 -21.78 2.00
C LEU A 384 -18.90 -21.09 2.01
N ASP A 385 -19.33 -20.68 3.19
CA ASP A 385 -20.57 -19.95 3.41
C ASP A 385 -20.25 -18.49 3.82
N MET A 386 -21.24 -17.60 3.89
CA MET A 386 -21.03 -16.19 4.26
C MET A 386 -22.03 -15.70 5.30
N GLY A 387 -21.57 -14.76 6.14
CA GLY A 387 -22.42 -13.88 6.92
C GLY A 387 -22.52 -12.50 6.27
N VAL A 388 -23.66 -11.83 6.43
CA VAL A 388 -23.84 -10.41 6.08
C VAL A 388 -24.55 -9.66 7.19
N GLY A 389 -23.93 -8.57 7.65
CA GLY A 389 -24.50 -7.63 8.61
C GLY A 389 -24.68 -6.25 7.98
N ILE A 390 -25.88 -5.67 8.11
CA ILE A 390 -26.17 -4.33 7.59
C ILE A 390 -26.71 -3.43 8.69
N ASN A 391 -26.10 -2.24 8.82
CA ASN A 391 -26.62 -1.20 9.69
C ASN A 391 -26.67 0.15 8.99
N SER A 392 -27.75 0.89 9.27
CA SER A 392 -27.94 2.27 8.82
C SER A 392 -27.89 3.19 10.04
N GLY A 393 -27.28 4.37 9.90
CA GLY A 393 -27.21 5.36 10.98
C GLY A 393 -26.22 6.47 10.69
N GLU A 394 -26.10 7.43 11.63
CA GLU A 394 -25.10 8.50 11.55
C GLU A 394 -23.68 7.91 11.70
N MET A 395 -22.84 8.19 10.71
CA MET A 395 -21.43 7.81 10.67
C MET A 395 -20.60 9.02 10.23
N LEU A 396 -19.32 9.05 10.61
CA LEU A 396 -18.38 10.06 10.13
C LEU A 396 -17.63 9.47 8.93
N ALA A 397 -17.89 9.99 7.73
CA ALA A 397 -17.16 9.62 6.51
C ALA A 397 -16.10 10.68 6.19
N GLY A 398 -14.86 10.27 5.96
CA GLY A 398 -13.81 11.20 5.56
C GLY A 398 -12.44 10.53 5.48
N ASN A 399 -11.42 11.36 5.25
CA ASN A 399 -10.03 10.92 5.28
C ASN A 399 -9.59 10.75 6.74
N ILE A 400 -9.55 9.52 7.22
CA ILE A 400 -9.28 9.17 8.61
C ILE A 400 -8.00 8.34 8.68
N GLY A 401 -7.12 8.70 9.61
CA GLY A 401 -5.84 8.04 9.79
C GLY A 401 -4.85 8.93 10.53
N SER A 402 -3.56 8.67 10.38
CA SER A 402 -2.51 9.56 10.91
C SER A 402 -2.13 10.59 9.85
N ASP A 403 -1.36 11.60 10.26
CA ASP A 403 -0.76 12.59 9.36
C ASP A 403 0.15 11.97 8.28
N ILE A 404 0.45 10.67 8.39
CA ILE A 404 1.36 9.90 7.52
C ILE A 404 0.58 8.91 6.63
N ARG A 405 -0.64 8.54 7.01
CA ARG A 405 -1.48 7.54 6.32
C ARG A 405 -2.94 7.87 6.57
N MET A 406 -3.67 8.22 5.52
CA MET A 406 -5.11 8.48 5.57
C MET A 406 -5.82 7.52 4.62
N ASP A 407 -6.89 6.89 5.10
CA ASP A 407 -7.82 6.13 4.28
C ASP A 407 -9.16 6.88 4.26
N TYR A 408 -9.78 7.06 3.08
CA TYR A 408 -11.18 7.52 3.05
C TYR A 408 -12.04 6.38 3.57
N THR A 409 -12.59 6.55 4.77
CA THR A 409 -13.33 5.48 5.43
C THR A 409 -14.39 6.05 6.37
N VAL A 410 -15.20 5.17 6.96
CA VAL A 410 -16.22 5.56 7.92
C VAL A 410 -15.86 5.10 9.33
N ILE A 411 -16.13 5.95 10.32
CA ILE A 411 -16.05 5.58 11.73
C ILE A 411 -17.34 5.94 12.46
N GLY A 412 -17.64 5.16 13.50
CA GLY A 412 -18.77 5.44 14.38
C GLY A 412 -19.33 4.17 15.02
N ASP A 413 -20.17 4.36 16.04
CA ASP A 413 -20.88 3.27 16.69
C ASP A 413 -21.79 2.50 15.72
N ALA A 414 -22.37 3.20 14.74
CA ALA A 414 -23.17 2.59 13.69
C ALA A 414 -22.34 1.68 12.76
N VAL A 415 -21.06 1.99 12.53
CA VAL A 415 -20.14 1.13 11.76
C VAL A 415 -19.90 -0.17 12.52
N ASN A 416 -19.53 -0.06 13.79
CA ASN A 416 -19.26 -1.20 14.66
C ASN A 416 -20.47 -2.13 14.81
N LEU A 417 -21.69 -1.56 14.87
CA LEU A 417 -22.92 -2.35 14.91
C LEU A 417 -23.08 -3.23 13.65
N GLY A 418 -22.73 -2.72 12.46
CA GLY A 418 -22.77 -3.51 11.22
C GLY A 418 -21.92 -4.78 11.32
N ALA A 419 -20.65 -4.64 11.69
CA ALA A 419 -19.73 -5.78 11.88
C ALA A 419 -20.24 -6.78 12.92
N ARG A 420 -20.85 -6.28 14.00
CA ARG A 420 -21.44 -7.15 15.04
C ARG A 420 -22.67 -7.92 14.55
N LEU A 421 -23.49 -7.31 13.69
CA LEU A 421 -24.64 -8.00 13.10
C LEU A 421 -24.19 -9.10 12.14
N GLU A 422 -23.10 -8.89 11.40
CA GLU A 422 -22.48 -9.94 10.59
C GLU A 422 -22.11 -11.13 11.48
N ALA A 423 -21.38 -10.87 12.57
CA ALA A 423 -20.92 -11.95 13.45
C ALA A 423 -22.07 -12.79 14.02
N LEU A 424 -23.21 -12.16 14.33
CA LEU A 424 -24.42 -12.80 14.86
C LEU A 424 -25.14 -13.70 13.83
N THR A 425 -24.82 -13.59 12.54
CA THR A 425 -25.40 -14.44 11.49
C THR A 425 -25.12 -15.92 11.74
N ARG A 426 -23.96 -16.24 12.33
CA ARG A 426 -23.55 -17.60 12.72
C ARG A 426 -24.44 -18.15 13.84
N GLU A 427 -24.65 -17.37 14.90
CA GLU A 427 -25.47 -17.75 16.06
C GLU A 427 -26.94 -18.00 15.69
N HIS A 428 -27.46 -17.24 14.73
CA HIS A 428 -28.84 -17.34 14.28
C HIS A 428 -29.04 -18.21 13.03
N SER A 429 -27.97 -18.83 12.52
CA SER A 429 -27.99 -19.71 11.33
C SER A 429 -28.74 -19.09 10.15
N CYS A 430 -28.39 -17.85 9.81
CA CYS A 430 -29.00 -17.11 8.69
C CYS A 430 -27.92 -16.38 7.88
N TYR A 431 -28.21 -16.00 6.64
CA TYR A 431 -27.23 -15.31 5.79
C TYR A 431 -27.11 -13.82 6.11
N LEU A 432 -28.24 -13.16 6.35
CA LEU A 432 -28.33 -11.70 6.38
C LEU A 432 -29.09 -11.22 7.62
N ILE A 433 -28.43 -10.38 8.42
CA ILE A 433 -29.03 -9.66 9.54
C ILE A 433 -28.97 -8.16 9.30
N ILE A 434 -30.09 -7.47 9.56
CA ILE A 434 -30.21 -6.02 9.50
C ILE A 434 -30.64 -5.45 10.85
N SER A 435 -30.18 -4.24 11.17
CA SER A 435 -30.62 -3.52 12.37
C SER A 435 -32.08 -3.04 12.26
N GLU A 436 -32.69 -2.69 13.39
CA GLU A 436 -34.00 -2.04 13.39
C GLU A 436 -34.03 -0.74 12.58
N HIS A 437 -32.94 0.03 12.57
CA HIS A 437 -32.87 1.28 11.81
C HIS A 437 -32.92 1.02 10.31
N THR A 438 -32.12 0.05 9.83
CA THR A 438 -32.18 -0.40 8.43
C THR A 438 -33.56 -0.96 8.11
N TYR A 439 -34.13 -1.83 8.96
CA TYR A 439 -35.44 -2.42 8.74
C TYR A 439 -36.56 -1.38 8.55
N LYS A 440 -36.59 -0.33 9.38
CA LYS A 440 -37.57 0.76 9.24
C LYS A 440 -37.49 1.47 7.88
N MET A 441 -36.31 1.53 7.27
CA MET A 441 -36.11 2.11 5.94
C MET A 441 -36.54 1.14 4.82
N VAL A 442 -36.56 -0.17 5.06
CA VAL A 442 -36.79 -1.19 4.03
C VAL A 442 -37.97 -2.13 4.30
N GLU A 443 -38.83 -1.86 5.29
CA GLU A 443 -39.91 -2.76 5.72
C GLU A 443 -40.91 -3.12 4.60
N ASN A 444 -41.04 -2.23 3.61
CA ASN A 444 -41.87 -2.45 2.43
C ASN A 444 -41.19 -3.30 1.35
N LEU A 445 -39.88 -3.51 1.45
CA LEU A 445 -39.05 -4.20 0.48
C LEU A 445 -38.76 -5.67 0.84
N VAL A 446 -38.69 -6.01 2.14
CA VAL A 446 -38.25 -7.32 2.60
C VAL A 446 -39.29 -8.07 3.43
N ASP A 447 -39.27 -9.40 3.34
CA ASP A 447 -39.85 -10.26 4.36
C ASP A 447 -38.75 -10.66 5.34
N VAL A 448 -39.02 -10.54 6.65
CA VAL A 448 -38.02 -10.74 7.70
C VAL A 448 -38.52 -11.67 8.79
N LYS A 449 -37.57 -12.31 9.48
CA LYS A 449 -37.77 -12.94 10.79
C LYS A 449 -37.20 -12.01 11.86
N ASP A 450 -38.05 -11.61 12.80
CA ASP A 450 -37.61 -10.86 13.97
C ASP A 450 -36.75 -11.74 14.89
N LEU A 451 -35.55 -11.26 15.22
CA LEU A 451 -34.60 -11.95 16.10
C LEU A 451 -34.71 -11.44 17.55
N GLY A 452 -35.57 -10.44 17.81
CA GLY A 452 -35.73 -9.81 19.11
C GLY A 452 -34.58 -8.86 19.43
N GLU A 453 -34.50 -8.49 20.72
CA GLU A 453 -33.45 -7.62 21.24
C GLU A 453 -32.14 -8.38 21.41
N LEU A 454 -31.13 -8.02 20.62
CA LEU A 454 -29.81 -8.62 20.69
C LEU A 454 -28.93 -7.79 21.62
N THR A 455 -28.33 -8.45 22.61
CA THR A 455 -27.36 -7.82 23.51
C THR A 455 -25.99 -7.91 22.86
N VAL A 456 -25.50 -6.77 22.39
CA VAL A 456 -24.23 -6.72 21.69
C VAL A 456 -23.12 -6.29 22.65
N LYS A 457 -22.03 -7.05 22.72
CA LYS A 457 -20.89 -6.74 23.61
C LYS A 457 -20.42 -5.30 23.41
N GLY A 458 -20.41 -4.52 24.49
CA GLY A 458 -19.95 -3.12 24.48
C GLY A 458 -21.03 -2.07 24.22
N LYS A 459 -22.31 -2.44 24.06
CA LYS A 459 -23.46 -1.49 24.08
C LYS A 459 -24.25 -1.60 25.38
N LYS A 460 -24.74 -0.45 25.88
CA LYS A 460 -25.60 -0.37 27.07
C LYS A 460 -27.07 -0.67 26.78
N SER A 461 -27.52 -0.48 25.53
CA SER A 461 -28.89 -0.73 25.10
C SER A 461 -28.94 -1.89 24.11
N ALA A 462 -29.84 -2.84 24.35
CA ALA A 462 -30.11 -3.91 23.39
C ALA A 462 -30.63 -3.31 22.08
N THR A 463 -30.27 -3.91 20.96
CA THR A 463 -30.71 -3.45 19.63
C THR A 463 -31.52 -4.55 18.99
N ARG A 464 -32.75 -4.24 18.57
CA ARG A 464 -33.57 -5.20 17.85
C ARG A 464 -33.01 -5.42 16.46
N ALA A 465 -32.98 -6.67 16.01
CA ALA A 465 -32.45 -7.04 14.71
C ALA A 465 -33.36 -8.03 14.00
N TYR A 466 -33.20 -8.11 12.69
CA TYR A 466 -34.06 -8.88 11.82
C TYR A 466 -33.20 -9.70 10.86
N SER A 467 -33.53 -10.98 10.70
CA SER A 467 -32.98 -11.79 9.62
C SER A 467 -33.81 -11.59 8.36
N VAL A 468 -33.19 -11.20 7.27
CA VAL A 468 -33.87 -11.05 5.98
C VAL A 468 -34.07 -12.43 5.37
N LEU A 469 -35.31 -12.76 5.00
CA LEU A 469 -35.67 -14.04 4.40
C LEU A 469 -35.67 -13.95 2.87
N ARG A 470 -36.13 -12.82 2.34
CA ARG A 470 -36.20 -12.51 0.91
C ARG A 470 -36.54 -11.04 0.67
N LEU A 471 -36.36 -10.58 -0.56
CA LEU A 471 -37.11 -9.45 -1.09
C LEU A 471 -38.57 -9.86 -1.29
N LYS A 472 -39.52 -8.96 -1.03
CA LYS A 472 -40.95 -9.25 -1.25
C LYS A 472 -41.19 -9.62 -2.72
N GLY A 473 -41.86 -10.75 -2.92
CA GLY A 473 -42.09 -11.31 -4.26
C GLY A 473 -40.90 -12.06 -4.87
N GLY A 474 -39.75 -12.13 -4.18
CA GLY A 474 -38.57 -12.91 -4.60
C GLY A 474 -38.50 -14.30 -3.98
N GLU A 475 -37.44 -15.02 -4.32
CA GLU A 475 -37.11 -16.33 -3.76
C GLU A 475 -36.55 -16.22 -2.33
N LEU A 476 -36.72 -17.27 -1.54
CA LEU A 476 -36.16 -17.36 -0.19
C LEU A 476 -34.65 -17.58 -0.26
N LEU A 477 -33.90 -16.89 0.60
CA LEU A 477 -32.44 -17.05 0.73
C LEU A 477 -32.02 -18.45 1.21
N GLY A 478 -32.94 -19.22 1.82
CA GLY A 478 -32.62 -20.52 2.42
C GLY A 478 -31.90 -20.37 3.76
N GLN A 479 -31.11 -21.39 4.12
CA GLN A 479 -30.27 -21.38 5.32
C GLN A 479 -28.82 -21.72 4.96
N PRO A 480 -27.83 -21.11 5.64
CA PRO A 480 -26.42 -21.48 5.54
C PRO A 480 -26.20 -22.97 5.78
N THR A 481 -25.19 -23.53 5.13
CA THR A 481 -24.84 -24.96 5.21
C THR A 481 -23.99 -25.35 6.42
N GLY A 482 -23.62 -24.40 7.29
CA GLY A 482 -22.89 -24.62 8.54
C GLY A 482 -22.44 -23.30 9.15
#